data_AF-A0A220U056-F1
#
_entry.id   AF-A0A220U056-F1
#
_cell.length_a   1.000
_cell.length_b   1.000
_cell.length_c   1.000
_cell.angle_alpha   90.00
_cell.angle_beta   90.00
_cell.angle_gamma   90.00
#
_symmetry.space_group_name_H-M   'P 1'
#
loop_
_entity.id
_entity.type
_entity.pdbx_description
1 polymer ?
#
loop_
_entity_poly.entity_id
_entity_poly.type
_entity_poly.pdbx_seq_one_letter_code
_entity_poly.pdbx_strand_id
1 'polypeptide(L)' 'MSMMSGNMLLNMIIWIIILGFLIYGVVLLLSKPFEKKEDSSLQILKERFAKGEIDEQEYKDKKASLENKR' A
#
# COMPACT_ATOMS: atom_id res chain seq x y z
N MET A 1 15.31 31.87 -40.94
CA MET A 1 15.49 31.54 -39.51
C MET A 1 14.13 31.26 -38.90
N SER A 2 13.71 30.00 -38.82
CA SER A 2 12.58 29.54 -37.98
C SER A 2 12.49 28.02 -38.08
N MET A 3 13.34 27.29 -37.34
CA MET A 3 13.24 25.83 -37.21
C MET A 3 13.85 25.36 -35.88
N MET A 4 13.40 25.89 -34.74
CA MET A 4 13.81 25.42 -33.41
C MET A 4 12.68 25.48 -32.35
N SER A 5 11.42 25.31 -32.76
CA SER A 5 10.28 25.37 -31.83
C SER A 5 9.71 23.99 -31.44
N GLY A 6 9.74 23.02 -32.36
CA GLY A 6 9.13 21.69 -32.13
C GLY A 6 9.82 20.84 -31.05
N ASN A 7 11.16 20.90 -30.97
CA ASN A 7 11.91 20.08 -30.02
C ASN A 7 11.73 20.50 -28.56
N MET A 8 11.38 21.76 -28.29
CA MET A 8 11.21 22.27 -26.94
C MET A 8 9.91 21.75 -26.30
N LEU A 9 8.84 21.67 -27.10
CA LEU A 9 7.55 21.11 -26.66
C LEU A 9 7.64 19.60 -26.42
N LEU A 10 8.31 18.87 -27.32
CA LEU A 10 8.51 17.42 -27.16
C LEU A 10 9.32 17.11 -25.89
N ASN A 11 10.37 17.87 -25.62
CA ASN A 11 11.19 17.68 -24.42
C ASN A 11 10.37 17.95 -23.14
N MET A 12 9.56 19.02 -23.13
CA MET A 12 8.68 19.35 -22.00
C MET A 12 7.67 18.22 -21.70
N ILE A 13 7.07 17.63 -22.74
CA ILE A 13 6.13 16.51 -22.58
C ILE A 13 6.84 15.27 -22.03
N ILE A 14 8.05 14.96 -22.54
CA ILE A 14 8.85 13.82 -22.06
C ILE A 14 9.17 13.98 -20.57
N TRP A 15 9.55 15.17 -20.11
CA TRP A 15 9.81 15.43 -18.68
C TRP A 15 8.58 15.26 -17.81
N ILE A 16 7.41 15.72 -18.27
CA ILE A 16 6.13 15.52 -17.55
C ILE A 16 5.79 14.04 -17.44
N ILE A 17 5.99 13.26 -18.50
CA ILE A 17 5.77 11.81 -18.49
C ILE A 17 6.72 11.12 -17.52
N ILE A 18 8.02 11.44 -17.56
CA ILE A 18 9.03 10.88 -16.65
C ILE A 18 8.67 11.17 -15.19
N LEU A 19 8.34 12.43 -14.87
CA LEU A 19 7.97 12.83 -13.52
C LEU A 19 6.67 12.14 -13.06
N GLY A 20 5.67 12.06 -13.94
CA GLY A 20 4.43 11.35 -13.69
C GLY A 20 4.65 9.85 -13.44
N PHE A 21 5.53 9.22 -14.21
CA PHE A 21 5.87 7.80 -14.05
C PHE A 21 6.63 7.55 -12.74
N LEU A 22 7.50 8.47 -12.33
CA LEU A 22 8.22 8.39 -11.07
C LEU A 22 7.27 8.50 -9.88
N ILE A 23 6.34 9.46 -9.90
CA ILE A 23 5.29 9.59 -8.88
C ILE A 23 4.39 8.36 -8.89
N TYR A 24 3.95 7.89 -10.07
CA TYR A 24 3.11 6.71 -10.20
C TYR A 24 3.78 5.46 -9.65
N GLY A 25 5.06 5.24 -9.93
CA GLY A 25 5.84 4.12 -9.40
C GLY A 25 5.96 4.17 -7.88
N VAL A 26 6.22 5.35 -7.32
CA VAL A 26 6.28 5.56 -5.86
C VAL A 26 4.90 5.34 -5.22
N VAL A 27 3.85 5.90 -5.80
CA VAL A 27 2.47 5.69 -5.33
C VAL A 27 2.09 4.23 -5.41
N LEU A 28 2.46 3.49 -6.46
CA LEU A 28 2.15 2.07 -6.59
C LEU A 28 2.94 1.20 -5.59
N LEU A 29 4.20 1.55 -5.31
CA LEU A 29 5.02 0.92 -4.28
C LEU A 29 4.51 1.20 -2.86
N LEU A 30 4.02 2.41 -2.60
CA LEU A 30 3.42 2.82 -1.32
C LEU A 30 1.95 2.39 -1.17
N SER A 31 1.26 2.17 -2.29
CA SER A 31 -0.11 1.63 -2.36
C SER A 31 -0.11 0.12 -2.25
N LYS A 32 1.06 -0.53 -2.23
CA LYS A 32 1.19 -1.86 -1.63
C LYS A 32 0.69 -1.68 -0.21
N PRO A 33 -0.52 -2.19 0.11
CA PRO A 33 -1.32 -1.67 1.19
C PRO A 33 -0.44 -1.70 2.42
N PHE A 34 -0.16 -0.52 2.95
CA PHE A 34 0.21 -0.40 4.35
C PHE A 34 -1.04 -0.91 5.06
N GLU A 35 -1.13 -2.23 5.20
CA GLU A 35 -2.26 -2.92 5.81
C GLU A 35 -2.47 -2.18 7.12
N LYS A 36 -3.64 -1.55 7.19
CA LYS A 36 -4.11 -0.81 8.35
C LYS A 36 -3.70 -1.63 9.56
N LYS A 37 -3.14 -1.00 10.60
CA LYS A 37 -2.74 -1.66 11.85
C LYS A 37 -3.78 -2.67 12.41
N GLU A 38 -5.05 -2.54 12.02
CA GLU A 38 -6.09 -3.56 12.19
C GLU A 38 -5.78 -4.93 11.57
N ASP A 39 -5.47 -4.99 10.26
CA ASP A 39 -5.20 -6.25 9.58
C ASP A 39 -3.94 -6.90 10.16
N SER A 40 -2.91 -6.12 10.47
CA SER A 40 -1.70 -6.65 11.11
C SER A 40 -1.99 -7.30 12.47
N SER A 41 -2.89 -6.73 13.28
CA SER A 41 -3.26 -7.30 14.59
C SER A 41 -4.04 -8.62 14.45
N LEU A 42 -5.00 -8.66 13.52
CA LEU A 42 -5.79 -9.87 13.23
C LEU A 42 -4.95 -10.97 12.56
N GLN A 43 -4.02 -10.58 11.68
CA GLN A 43 -3.12 -11.48 10.97
C GLN A 43 -2.13 -12.13 11.94
N ILE A 44 -1.58 -11.38 12.91
CA ILE A 44 -0.76 -11.93 14.00
C ILE A 44 -1.57 -12.92 14.86
N LEU A 45 -2.83 -12.58 15.17
CA LEU A 45 -3.73 -13.47 15.93
C LEU A 45 -3.98 -14.78 15.20
N LYS A 46 -4.27 -14.71 13.89
CA LYS A 46 -4.49 -15.87 13.04
C LYS A 46 -3.24 -16.74 12.90
N GLU A 47 -2.06 -16.13 12.82
CA GLU A 47 -0.78 -16.84 12.76
C GLU A 47 -0.49 -17.64 14.04
N ARG A 48 -0.75 -17.06 15.22
CA ARG A 48 -0.60 -17.74 16.51
C ARG A 48 -1.58 -18.90 16.69
N PHE A 49 -2.82 -18.73 16.20
CA PHE A 49 -3.80 -19.81 16.18
C PHE A 49 -3.36 -20.95 15.26
N ALA A 50 -2.84 -20.62 14.06
CA ALA A 50 -2.31 -21.62 13.13
C ALA A 50 -1.08 -22.37 13.67
N LYS A 51 -0.26 -21.70 14.51
CA LYS A 51 0.85 -22.33 15.25
C LYS A 51 0.39 -23.15 16.47
N GLY A 52 -0.88 -23.06 16.85
CA GLY A 52 -1.41 -23.72 18.05
C GLY A 52 -0.95 -23.08 19.37
N GLU A 53 -0.45 -21.84 19.33
CA GLU A 53 -0.01 -21.10 20.53
C GLU A 53 -1.19 -20.55 21.34
N ILE A 54 -2.37 -20.47 20.73
CA ILE A 54 -3.63 -20.02 21.35
C ILE A 54 -4.77 -20.96 20.99
N ASP A 55 -5.69 -21.11 21.93
CA ASP A 55 -6.89 -21.94 21.76
C ASP A 55 -7.98 -21.21 20.94
N GLU A 56 -8.96 -21.95 20.42
CA GLU A 56 -10.10 -21.40 19.68
C GLU A 56 -10.89 -20.38 20.50
N GLN A 57 -11.03 -20.61 21.82
CA GLN A 57 -11.70 -19.66 22.71
C GLN A 57 -10.96 -18.32 22.79
N GLU A 58 -9.65 -18.36 23.05
CA GLU A 58 -8.81 -17.15 23.09
C GLU A 58 -8.79 -16.39 21.76
N TYR A 59 -8.81 -17.11 20.64
CA TYR A 59 -8.88 -16.49 19.31
C TYR A 59 -10.19 -15.71 19.13
N LYS A 60 -11.33 -16.31 19.50
CA LYS A 60 -12.65 -15.65 19.39
C LYS A 60 -12.77 -14.41 20.25
N ASP A 61 -12.31 -14.46 21.50
CA ASP A 61 -12.38 -13.32 22.43
C ASP A 61 -11.53 -12.14 21.95
N LYS A 62 -10.30 -12.40 21.50
CA LYS A 62 -9.42 -11.33 21.01
C LYS A 62 -9.88 -10.80 19.65
N LYS A 63 -10.42 -11.65 18.76
CA LYS A 63 -11.03 -11.21 17.49
C LYS A 63 -12.20 -10.27 17.74
N ALA A 64 -13.13 -10.63 18.63
CA ALA A 64 -14.28 -9.80 19.00
C ALA A 64 -13.84 -8.46 19.63
N SER A 65 -12.81 -8.48 20.48
CA SER A 65 -12.25 -7.28 21.10
C SER A 65 -11.60 -6.33 20.10
N LEU A 66 -10.98 -6.86 19.03
CA LEU A 66 -10.39 -6.06 17.95
C LEU A 66 -11.44 -5.50 16.99
N GLU A 67 -12.50 -6.28 16.67
CA GLU A 67 -13.60 -5.82 15.82
C GLU A 67 -14.47 -4.75 16.51
N ASN A 68 -14.64 -4.81 17.84
CA ASN A 68 -15.47 -3.87 18.61
C ASN A 68 -14.74 -2.55 18.97
N LYS A 69 -13.47 -2.39 18.56
CA LYS A 69 -12.69 -1.16 18.78
C LYS A 69 -12.74 -0.21 17.58
N ARG A 70 -13.58 -0.51 16.57
CA ARG A 70 -13.86 0.31 15.38
C ARG A 70 -14.98 1.32 15.62
#